data_AF-A0A431W7W3-F1
#
_entry.id   AF-A0A431W7W3-F1
#
_cell.length_a   1.000
_cell.length_b   1.000
_cell.length_c   1.000
_cell.angle_alpha   90.00
_cell.angle_beta   90.00
_cell.angle_gamma   90.00
#
_symmetry.space_group_name_H-M   'P 1'
#
loop_
_entity.id
_entity.type
_entity.pdbx_description
1 polymer ?
#
loop_
_entity_poly.entity_id
_entity_poly.type
_entity_poly.pdbx_seq_one_letter_code
_entity_poly.pdbx_strand_id
1 'polypeptide(L)' 'MKYFWTFFWTFALIQMLTYVAGAMMGTAFNFTTGAVMAVIATIIILVAPAILPNEPS' A
#
# COMPACT_ATOMS: atom_id res chain seq x y z
N MET A 1 -18.28 2.24 1.14
CA MET A 1 -17.42 3.14 1.95
C MET A 1 -16.08 2.53 2.33
N LYS A 2 -16.02 1.31 2.93
CA LYS A 2 -14.75 0.73 3.42
C LYS A 2 -13.67 0.58 2.32
N TYR A 3 -14.01 0.02 1.17
CA TYR A 3 -13.03 -0.28 0.12
C TYR A 3 -12.37 0.97 -0.49
N PHE A 4 -13.17 2.01 -0.77
CA PHE A 4 -12.66 3.28 -1.28
C PHE A 4 -11.72 3.95 -0.27
N TRP A 5 -12.11 3.95 1.02
CA TRP A 5 -11.32 4.57 2.07
C TRP A 5 -10.02 3.80 2.35
N THR A 6 -10.07 2.46 2.32
CA THR A 6 -8.86 1.62 2.41
C THR A 6 -7.90 1.95 1.27
N PHE A 7 -8.37 1.99 0.02
CA PHE A 7 -7.51 2.37 -1.10
C PHE A 7 -6.91 3.77 -0.95
N PHE A 8 -7.73 4.77 -0.57
CA PHE A 8 -7.27 6.15 -0.41
C PHE A 8 -6.14 6.27 0.62
N TRP A 9 -6.31 5.68 1.81
CA TRP A 9 -5.28 5.72 2.85
C TRP A 9 -4.05 4.89 2.50
N THR A 10 -4.23 3.70 1.96
CA THR A 10 -3.10 2.87 1.49
C THR A 10 -2.30 3.61 0.42
N PHE A 11 -2.98 4.29 -0.51
CA PHE A 11 -2.34 5.08 -1.54
C PHE A 11 -1.52 6.24 -0.96
N ALA A 12 -2.11 7.04 -0.07
CA ALA A 12 -1.41 8.15 0.57
C ALA A 12 -0.17 7.68 1.34
N LEU A 13 -0.28 6.59 2.10
CA LEU A 13 0.83 6.02 2.89
C LEU A 13 1.94 5.46 1.99
N ILE A 14 1.59 4.76 0.90
CA ILE A 14 2.58 4.21 -0.03
C ILE A 14 3.33 5.32 -0.78
N GLN A 15 2.67 6.43 -1.12
CA GLN A 15 3.35 7.57 -1.74
C GLN A 15 4.39 8.18 -0.79
N MET A 16 4.04 8.36 0.50
CA MET A 16 4.99 8.76 1.54
C MET A 16 6.13 7.76 1.72
N LEU A 17 5.83 6.45 1.74
CA LEU A 17 6.84 5.40 1.83
C LEU A 17 7.82 5.44 0.65
N THR A 18 7.30 5.63 -0.56
CA THR A 18 8.10 5.71 -1.79
C THR A 18 9.01 6.94 -1.76
N TYR A 19 8.52 8.07 -1.26
CA TYR A 19 9.33 9.26 -1.04
C TYR A 19 10.46 9.03 -0.02
N VAL A 20 10.16 8.44 1.13
CA VAL A 20 11.15 8.15 2.17
C VAL A 20 12.19 7.14 1.68
N ALA A 21 11.76 6.04 1.07
CA ALA A 21 12.66 5.03 0.52
C ALA A 21 13.55 5.63 -0.59
N GLY A 22 12.96 6.46 -1.45
CA GLY A 22 13.71 7.18 -2.48
C GLY A 22 14.80 8.06 -1.89
N ALA A 23 14.46 8.86 -0.87
CA ALA A 23 15.40 9.72 -0.15
C ALA A 23 16.53 8.92 0.54
N MET A 24 16.20 7.77 1.16
CA MET A 24 17.18 6.88 1.78
C MET A 24 18.17 6.27 0.76
N MET A 25 17.69 6.02 -0.47
CA MET A 25 18.52 5.49 -1.57
C MET A 25 19.20 6.58 -2.40
N GLY A 26 18.98 7.87 -2.10
CA GLY A 26 19.48 8.98 -2.91
C GLY A 26 18.85 9.06 -4.31
N THR A 27 17.65 8.50 -4.48
CA THR A 27 16.91 8.47 -5.74
C THR A 27 15.75 9.46 -5.73
N ALA A 28 15.39 9.97 -6.91
CA ALA A 28 14.27 10.89 -7.05
C ALA A 28 12.92 10.18 -6.82
N PHE A 29 11.95 10.93 -6.31
CA PHE A 29 10.58 10.45 -6.14
C PHE A 29 9.95 10.09 -7.49
N ASN A 30 9.47 8.85 -7.61
CA ASN A 30 8.75 8.38 -8.79
C ASN A 30 7.30 8.07 -8.44
N PHE A 31 6.39 8.92 -8.91
CA PHE A 31 4.96 8.78 -8.66
C PHE A 31 4.36 7.52 -9.28
N THR A 32 4.80 7.13 -10.48
CA THR A 32 4.32 5.93 -11.17
C THR A 32 4.66 4.68 -10.37
N THR A 33 5.90 4.58 -9.88
CA THR A 33 6.31 3.48 -9.00
C THR A 33 5.47 3.44 -7.73
N GLY A 34 5.28 4.59 -7.07
CA GLY A 34 4.43 4.69 -5.87
C GLY A 34 2.97 4.31 -6.14
N ALA A 35 2.42 4.70 -7.30
CA ALA A 35 1.05 4.38 -7.67
C ALA A 35 0.84 2.88 -7.94
N VAL A 36 1.78 2.25 -8.65
CA VAL A 36 1.75 0.79 -8.89
C VAL A 36 1.89 0.02 -7.58
N MET A 37 2.82 0.45 -6.71
CA MET A 37 3.00 -0.15 -5.38
C MET A 37 1.75 0.01 -4.50
N ALA A 38 1.05 1.13 -4.61
CA ALA A 38 -0.17 1.39 -3.83
C ALA A 38 -1.32 0.46 -4.23
N VAL A 39 -1.48 0.19 -5.53
CA VAL A 39 -2.46 -0.75 -6.05
C VAL A 39 -2.16 -2.16 -5.53
N ILE A 40 -0.90 -2.60 -5.63
CA ILE A 40 -0.46 -3.92 -5.15
C ILE A 40 -0.72 -4.06 -3.64
N ALA A 41 -0.29 -3.06 -2.84
CA ALA A 41 -0.50 -3.06 -1.40
C ALA A 41 -1.99 -3.10 -1.02
N THR A 42 -2.83 -2.37 -1.76
CA THR A 42 -4.28 -2.40 -1.52
C THR A 42 -4.85 -3.79 -1.78
N ILE A 43 -4.46 -4.45 -2.88
CA ILE A 43 -4.90 -5.81 -3.19
C ILE A 43 -4.51 -6.77 -2.05
N ILE A 44 -3.27 -6.68 -1.55
CA ILE A 44 -2.80 -7.51 -0.44
C ILE A 44 -3.65 -7.28 0.82
N ILE A 45 -3.93 -6.02 1.18
CA ILE A 45 -4.75 -5.67 2.35
C ILE A 45 -6.18 -6.20 2.22
N LEU A 46 -6.74 -6.24 1.01
CA LEU A 46 -8.09 -6.74 0.78
C LEU A 46 -8.17 -8.28 0.78
N VAL A 47 -7.10 -8.96 0.34
CA VAL A 47 -7.04 -10.42 0.26
C VAL A 47 -6.58 -11.05 1.58
N ALA A 48 -5.73 -10.38 2.36
CA ALA A 48 -5.18 -10.90 3.61
C ALA A 48 -6.25 -11.46 4.59
N PRO A 49 -7.40 -10.81 4.81
CA PRO A 49 -8.44 -11.35 5.69
C PRO A 49 -9.15 -12.60 5.14
N ALA A 50 -9.07 -12.86 3.84
CA ALA A 50 -9.69 -14.05 3.23
C ALA A 50 -8.79 -15.29 3.35
N ILE A 51 -7.47 -15.09 3.50
CA ILE A 51 -6.48 -16.18 3.65
C ILE A 51 -6.10 -16.43 5.11
N LEU A 52 -6.28 -15.44 5.99
CA LEU A 52 -6.02 -15.59 7.42
C LEU A 52 -7.20 -16.32 8.08
N PRO A 53 -6.95 -17.39 8.84
CA PRO A 53 -7.98 -18.07 9.61
C PRO A 53 -8.66 -17.09 10.58
N ASN A 54 -9.99 -17.02 10.55
CA ASN A 54 -10.78 -16.15 11.42
C ASN A 54 -11.03 -16.74 12.82
N GLU A 55 -10.48 -17.93 13.12
CA GLU A 55 -10.71 -18.67 14.35
C GLU A 55 -9.37 -18.96 15.04
N PRO A 56 -9.25 -18.74 16.36
CA PRO A 56 -8.08 -19.21 17.10
C PRO A 56 -8.11 -20.75 17.13
N SER A 57 -6.99 -21.36 16.71
CA SER A 57 -6.71 -22.78 16.90
C SER A 57 -6.66 -23.17 18.37
#